data_AF-A0A077M8D7-F1
#
_entry.id   AF-A0A077M8D7-F1
#
_cell.length_a   1.000
_cell.length_b   1.000
_cell.length_c   1.000
_cell.angle_alpha   90.00
_cell.angle_beta   90.00
_cell.angle_gamma   90.00
#
_symmetry.space_group_name_H-M   'P 1'
#
loop_
_entity.id
_entity.type
_entity.pdbx_description
1 polymer ?
#
loop_
_entity_poly.entity_id
_entity_poly.type
_entity_poly.pdbx_seq_one_letter_code
_entity_poly.pdbx_strand_id
1 'polypeptide(L)' 'MSIQITVRLDEGLVANLDAVIASGGAKSRAALIESALEAEFRRRLYQREIDILRAQPSDPDMDALAAWMVGRYPGIE' A
#
# COMPACT_ATOMS: atom_id res chain seq x y z
N MET A 1 -11.89 17.22 5.16
CA MET A 1 -11.63 17.63 6.57
C MET A 1 -10.27 17.10 6.95
N SER A 2 -9.47 17.87 7.70
CA SER A 2 -8.20 17.41 8.27
C SER A 2 -8.30 17.41 9.80
N ILE A 3 -7.56 16.51 10.44
CA ILE A 3 -7.41 16.42 11.89
C ILE A 3 -5.95 16.69 12.20
N GLN A 4 -5.67 17.55 13.17
CA GLN A 4 -4.31 17.86 13.60
C GLN A 4 -3.92 16.99 14.79
N ILE A 5 -2.72 16.42 14.73
CA ILE A 5 -2.11 15.65 15.82
C ILE A 5 -0.71 16.19 16.11
N THR A 6 -0.28 16.08 17.36
CA THR A 6 1.10 16.36 17.76
C THR A 6 1.84 15.03 17.92
N VAL A 7 2.95 14.87 17.20
CA VAL A 7 3.78 13.65 17.21
C VAL A 7 5.21 14.01 17.58
N ARG A 8 5.85 13.13 18.36
CA ARG A 8 7.29 13.23 18.65
C ARG A 8 8.02 12.36 17.64
N LEU A 9 8.98 12.95 16.94
CA LEU A 9 9.82 12.29 15.96
C LEU A 9 11.28 12.51 16.33
N ASP A 10 12.14 11.62 15.88
CA ASP A 10 13.59 11.81 15.98
C ASP A 10 14.04 13.07 15.23
N GLU A 11 15.01 13.79 15.78
CA GLU A 11 15.50 15.05 15.21
C GLU A 11 16.07 14.85 13.79
N GLY A 12 16.79 13.75 13.56
CA GLY A 12 17.33 13.41 12.26
C GLY A 12 16.24 13.11 11.24
N LEU A 13 15.13 12.49 11.67
CA LEU A 13 13.98 12.26 10.80
C LEU A 13 13.32 13.58 10.36
N VAL A 14 13.17 14.53 11.29
CA VAL A 14 12.63 15.86 10.99
C VAL A 14 13.54 16.62 10.03
N ALA A 15 14.86 16.56 10.23
CA ALA A 15 15.83 17.18 9.34
C ALA A 15 15.75 16.62 7.91
N ASN A 16 15.57 15.31 7.75
CA ASN A 16 15.37 14.69 6.44
C ASN A 16 14.04 15.11 5.77
N LEU A 17 12.95 15.17 6.54
CA LEU A 17 11.65 15.69 6.07
C LEU A 17 11.80 17.10 5.51
N ASP A 18 12.51 17.96 6.23
CA ASP A 18 12.75 19.34 5.81
C ASP A 18 13.62 19.44 4.56
N ALA A 19 14.65 18.60 4.45
CA ALA A 19 15.50 18.54 3.26
C ALA A 19 14.71 18.18 2.00
N VAL A 20 13.79 17.21 2.08
CA VAL A 20 12.93 16.80 0.95
C VAL A 20 11.98 17.94 0.54
N ILE A 21 11.44 18.68 1.49
CA ILE A 21 10.57 19.83 1.18
C ILE A 21 11.40 20.95 0.56
N ALA A 22 12.58 21.24 1.11
CA ALA A 22 13.48 22.28 0.60
C ALA A 22 13.96 21.98 -0.83
N SER A 23 14.12 20.70 -1.19
CA SER A 23 14.43 20.28 -2.56
C SER A 23 13.22 20.27 -3.50
N GLY A 24 12.04 20.68 -3.03
CA GLY A 24 10.80 20.69 -3.81
C GLY A 24 10.13 19.32 -3.98
N GLY A 25 10.58 18.29 -3.25
CA GLY A 25 10.03 16.93 -3.34
C GLY A 25 8.63 16.79 -2.71
N ALA A 26 8.21 17.75 -1.88
CA ALA A 26 6.87 17.81 -1.31
C ALA A 26 6.44 19.26 -1.03
N LYS A 27 5.12 19.49 -1.05
CA LYS A 27 4.53 20.83 -0.82
C LYS A 27 4.49 21.24 0.67
N SER A 28 4.53 20.27 1.58
CA SER A 28 4.52 20.51 3.03
C SER A 28 4.93 19.24 3.79
N ARG A 29 5.25 19.38 5.09
CA ARG A 29 5.49 18.24 5.99
C ARG A 29 4.28 17.32 6.08
N ALA A 30 3.09 17.88 6.19
CA ALA A 30 1.85 17.12 6.25
C ALA A 30 1.65 16.28 4.98
N ALA A 31 1.82 16.86 3.79
CA ALA A 31 1.67 16.13 2.53
C ALA A 31 2.66 14.97 2.39
N LEU A 32 3.91 15.18 2.84
CA LEU A 32 4.93 14.13 2.82
C LEU A 32 4.61 13.01 3.83
N ILE A 33 4.18 13.38 5.04
CA ILE A 33 3.78 12.41 6.07
C ILE A 33 2.54 11.63 5.64
N GLU A 34 1.52 12.29 5.08
CA GLU A 34 0.32 11.65 4.57
C GLU A 34 0.66 10.63 3.49
N SER A 35 1.45 11.01 2.48
CA SER A 35 1.88 10.09 1.42
C SER A 35 2.66 8.88 1.96
N ALA A 36 3.54 9.10 2.93
CA ALA A 36 4.30 8.02 3.56
C ALA A 36 3.39 7.07 4.37
N LEU A 37 2.42 7.61 5.12
CA LEU A 37 1.46 6.83 5.89
C LEU A 37 0.52 6.03 4.99
N GLU A 38 0.03 6.60 3.89
CA GLU A 38 -0.79 5.89 2.91
C GLU A 38 -0.03 4.71 2.29
N ALA A 39 1.24 4.91 1.93
CA ALA A 39 2.08 3.85 1.40
C ALA A 39 2.28 2.72 2.41
N GLU A 40 2.53 3.06 3.68
CA GLU A 40 2.70 2.08 4.76
C GLU A 40 1.40 1.30 5.05
N PHE A 41 0.26 1.98 5.12
CA PHE A 41 -1.03 1.33 5.35
C PHE A 41 -1.41 0.42 4.19
N ARG A 42 -1.17 0.85 2.95
CA ARG A 42 -1.36 0.00 1.77
C ARG A 42 -0.48 -1.25 1.82
N ARG A 43 0.79 -1.10 2.19
CA ARG A 43 1.71 -2.23 2.36
C ARG A 43 1.18 -3.23 3.39
N ARG A 44 0.74 -2.75 4.55
CA ARG A 44 0.21 -3.61 5.63
C ARG A 44 -1.10 -4.30 5.24
N LEU A 45 -1.97 -3.60 4.52
CA LEU A 45 -3.22 -4.17 4.03
C LEU A 45 -2.94 -5.35 3.09
N TYR A 46 -2.10 -5.15 2.07
CA TYR A 46 -1.78 -6.20 1.13
C TYR A 46 -1.00 -7.36 1.76
N GLN A 47 -0.13 -7.09 2.74
CA GLN A 47 0.52 -8.16 3.51
C GLN A 47 -0.52 -9.04 4.21
N ARG A 48 -1.51 -8.43 4.88
CA ARG A 48 -2.59 -9.18 5.52
C ARG A 48 -3.44 -9.95 4.51
N GLU A 49 -3.75 -9.36 3.36
CA GLU A 49 -4.52 -10.04 2.31
C GLU A 49 -3.75 -11.25 1.75
N ILE A 50 -2.44 -11.11 1.53
CA ILE A 50 -1.59 -12.23 1.12
C ILE A 50 -1.65 -13.37 2.15
N ASP A 51 -1.62 -13.07 3.45
CA ASP A 51 -1.71 -14.10 4.49
C ASP A 51 -3.07 -14.81 4.49
N ILE A 52 -4.16 -14.07 4.25
CA ILE A 52 -5.52 -14.65 4.12
C ILE A 52 -5.59 -15.57 2.89
N LEU A 53 -5.11 -15.09 1.74
CA LEU A 53 -5.09 -15.86 0.50
C LEU A 53 -4.19 -17.10 0.62
N ARG A 54 -3.05 -17.00 1.32
CA ARG A 54 -2.19 -18.15 1.59
C ARG A 54 -2.84 -19.18 2.51
N ALA A 55 -3.69 -18.76 3.44
CA ALA A 55 -4.41 -19.66 4.33
C ALA A 55 -5.53 -20.44 3.61
N GLN A 56 -5.99 -19.96 2.45
CA GLN A 56 -6.95 -20.63 1.58
C GLN A 56 -6.35 -20.83 0.18
N PRO A 57 -5.47 -21.83 0.01
CA PRO A 57 -4.69 -22.00 -1.22
C PRO A 57 -5.50 -22.42 -2.44
N SER A 58 -6.75 -22.85 -2.26
CA SER A 58 -7.68 -23.20 -3.34
C SER A 58 -9.08 -22.77 -2.93
N ASP A 59 -9.77 -22.13 -3.87
CA ASP A 59 -11.18 -21.75 -3.78
C ASP A 59 -11.87 -22.43 -4.97
N PRO A 60 -12.75 -23.43 -4.74
CA PRO A 60 -13.36 -24.21 -5.81
C PRO A 60 -14.12 -23.39 -6.85
N ASP A 61 -14.72 -22.26 -6.45
CA ASP A 61 -15.45 -21.39 -7.37
C ASP A 61 -14.47 -20.59 -8.24
N MET A 62 -13.33 -20.16 -7.66
CA MET A 62 -12.26 -19.52 -8.42
C MET A 62 -11.53 -20.49 -9.35
N ASP A 63 -11.34 -21.74 -8.92
CA ASP A 63 -10.75 -22.81 -9.72
C ASP A 63 -11.66 -23.16 -10.92
N ALA A 64 -12.98 -23.24 -10.69
CA ALA A 64 -13.96 -23.44 -11.75
C ALA A 64 -14.01 -22.26 -12.74
N LEU A 65 -13.91 -21.02 -12.24
CA LEU A 65 -13.83 -19.83 -13.08
C LEU A 65 -12.57 -19.83 -13.94
N ALA A 66 -11.41 -20.16 -13.37
CA ALA A 66 -10.15 -20.27 -14.09
C ALA A 66 -10.24 -21.33 -15.21
N ALA A 67 -10.77 -22.51 -14.91
CA ALA A 67 -10.98 -23.56 -15.90
C ALA A 67 -11.91 -23.12 -17.04
N TRP A 68 -12.99 -22.39 -16.73
CA TRP A 68 -13.87 -21.84 -17.73
C TRP A 68 -13.19 -20.78 -18.62
N MET A 69 -12.37 -19.90 -18.03
CA MET A 69 -11.66 -18.85 -18.78
C MET A 69 -10.66 -19.43 -19.78
N VAL A 70 -9.89 -20.45 -19.38
CA VAL A 70 -8.95 -21.18 -20.27
C VAL A 70 -9.70 -21.79 -21.46
N GLY A 71 -10.87 -22.39 -21.22
CA GLY A 71 -11.71 -22.94 -22.30
C GLY A 71 -12.33 -21.87 -23.22
N ARG A 72 -12.58 -20.65 -22.71
CA ARG A 72 -13.23 -19.54 -23.44
C ARG A 72 -12.23 -18.70 -24.25
N TYR A 73 -11.00 -18.54 -23.75
CA TYR A 73 -9.95 -17.72 -24.36
C TYR A 73 -8.65 -18.54 -24.47
N PRO A 74 -8.48 -19.35 -25.52
CA PRO A 74 -7.24 -20.10 -25.72
C PRO A 74 -6.08 -19.11 -25.96
N GLY A 75 -5.16 -19.00 -24.99
CA GLY A 75 -4.01 -18.07 -25.02
C GLY A 75 -3.69 -17.37 -23.70
N ILE A 76 -4.53 -17.54 -22.67
CA ILE A 76 -4.20 -17.21 -21.27
C ILE A 76 -3.72 -18.49 -20.57
N GLU A 77 -2.44 -18.82 -20.78
CA GLU A 77 -1.66 -19.75 -19.94
C GLU A 77 -0.49 -19.01 -19.33
#